data_AF-A0AAW0YPA5-F1
#
_entry.id   AF-A0AAW0YPA5-F1
#
_cell.length_a   1.000
_cell.length_b   1.000
_cell.length_c   1.000
_cell.angle_alpha   90.00
_cell.angle_beta   90.00
_cell.angle_gamma   90.00
#
_symmetry.space_group_name_H-M   'P 1'
#
loop_
_entity.id
_entity.type
_entity.pdbx_description
1 polymer ?
#
loop_
_entity_poly.entity_id
_entity_poly.type
_entity_poly.pdbx_seq_one_letter_code
_entity_poly.pdbx_strand_id
1 'polypeptide(L)'
;MASALEHFVNNVTSLSSQGNYGEVVKYVSKSTEVLAKNVAHLDTVLATLQPQSHSLGVMAVLCVRLQNTTHTDANIDTLHATVAEFISVCAEEQIKYAPDM
;
A
#
# COMPACT_ATOMS: atom_id res chain seq x y z
N MET A 1 -8.01 17.43 5.39
CA MET A 1 -8.43 16.02 5.20
C MET A 1 -7.25 15.09 4.85
N ALA A 2 -6.01 15.48 5.21
CA ALA A 2 -4.80 14.63 5.14
C ALA A 2 -4.73 13.57 6.24
N SER A 3 -5.48 13.78 7.32
CA SER A 3 -5.45 12.94 8.52
C SER A 3 -5.81 11.48 8.27
N ALA A 4 -6.68 11.15 7.31
CA ALA A 4 -7.07 9.76 7.06
C ALA A 4 -5.93 8.90 6.48
N LEU A 5 -5.13 9.46 5.56
CA LEU A 5 -3.96 8.77 5.00
C LEU A 5 -2.81 8.73 6.01
N GLU A 6 -2.60 9.80 6.78
CA GLU A 6 -1.61 9.81 7.86
C GLU A 6 -1.96 8.75 8.93
N HIS A 7 -3.24 8.63 9.31
CA HIS A 7 -3.70 7.57 10.21
C HIS A 7 -3.51 6.18 9.60
N PHE A 8 -3.73 6.02 8.29
CA PHE A 8 -3.47 4.76 7.59
C PHE A 8 -1.99 4.37 7.69
N VAL A 9 -1.08 5.26 7.30
CA VAL A 9 0.36 5.03 7.35
C VAL A 9 0.83 4.72 8.77
N ASN A 10 0.37 5.50 9.76
CA ASN A 10 0.73 5.27 11.16
C ASN A 10 0.24 3.92 11.69
N ASN A 11 -1.00 3.52 11.38
CA ASN A 11 -1.54 2.24 11.82
C ASN A 11 -0.86 1.05 11.14
N VAL A 12 -0.64 1.12 9.82
CA VAL A 12 0.10 0.10 9.09
C VAL A 12 1.52 -0.05 9.65
N THR A 13 2.21 1.07 9.88
CA THR A 13 3.57 1.09 10.43
C THR A 13 3.60 0.49 11.83
N SER A 14 2.69 0.93 12.70
CA SER A 14 2.60 0.44 14.08
C SER A 14 2.26 -1.06 14.14
N LEU A 15 1.23 -1.52 13.44
CA LEU A 15 0.82 -2.93 13.43
C LEU A 15 1.87 -3.84 12.77
N SER A 16 2.54 -3.37 11.71
CA SER A 16 3.63 -4.11 11.09
C SER A 16 4.85 -4.22 12.01
N SER A 17 5.16 -3.16 12.77
CA SER A 17 6.24 -3.19 13.78
C SER A 17 5.94 -4.14 14.95
N GLN A 18 4.66 -4.36 15.24
CA GLN A 18 4.20 -5.33 16.25
C GLN A 18 4.12 -6.76 15.73
N GLY A 19 4.41 -7.00 14.44
CA GLY A 19 4.28 -8.31 13.80
C GLY A 19 2.83 -8.80 13.64
N ASN A 20 1.84 -7.91 13.83
CA ASN A 20 0.42 -8.28 13.80
C ASN A 20 -0.14 -8.19 12.38
N TYR A 21 0.40 -9.01 11.48
CA TYR A 21 0.10 -8.96 10.05
C TYR A 21 -1.38 -9.27 9.73
N GLY A 22 -2.03 -10.13 10.53
CA GLY A 22 -3.47 -10.43 10.35
C GLY A 22 -4.37 -9.21 10.59
N GLU A 23 -4.05 -8.37 11.58
CA GLU A 23 -4.74 -7.09 11.80
C GLU A 23 -4.39 -6.07 10.72
N VAL A 24 -3.14 -6.04 10.24
CA VAL A 24 -2.74 -5.20 9.10
C VAL A 24 -3.62 -5.50 7.89
N VAL A 25 -3.77 -6.77 7.51
CA VAL A 25 -4.60 -7.16 6.35
C VAL A 25 -6.04 -6.66 6.52
N LYS A 26 -6.69 -6.95 7.66
CA LYS A 26 -8.05 -6.49 7.93
C LYS A 26 -8.20 -4.97 7.88
N TYR A 27 -7.24 -4.26 8.47
CA TYR A 27 -7.24 -2.81 8.50
C TYR A 27 -7.07 -2.23 7.10
N VAL A 28 -6.15 -2.81 6.33
CA VAL A 28 -5.83 -2.39 4.98
C VAL A 28 -7.00 -2.65 4.03
N SER A 29 -7.64 -3.83 4.08
CA SER A 29 -8.84 -4.13 3.29
C SER A 29 -10.01 -3.20 3.60
N LYS A 30 -10.17 -2.77 4.87
CA LYS A 30 -11.17 -1.75 5.24
C LYS A 30 -10.79 -0.35 4.77
N SER A 31 -9.51 -0.06 4.70
CA SER A 31 -8.99 1.26 4.30
C SER A 31 -8.92 1.43 2.79
N THR A 32 -9.12 0.36 2.00
CA THR A 32 -9.15 0.39 0.53
C THR A 32 -10.11 1.44 -0.02
N GLU A 33 -11.31 1.61 0.56
CA GLU A 33 -12.26 2.65 0.13
C GLU A 33 -11.74 4.07 0.39
N VAL A 34 -11.01 4.27 1.50
CA VAL A 34 -10.40 5.56 1.83
C VAL A 34 -9.25 5.85 0.87
N LEU A 35 -8.43 4.86 0.58
CA LEU A 35 -7.35 4.96 -0.41
C LEU A 35 -7.90 5.32 -1.80
N ALA A 36 -9.00 4.66 -2.22
CA ALA A 36 -9.64 4.92 -3.52
C ALA A 36 -10.24 6.32 -3.63
N LYS A 37 -10.65 6.93 -2.51
CA LYS A 37 -11.11 8.33 -2.47
C LYS A 37 -9.98 9.35 -2.52
N ASN A 38 -8.74 8.94 -2.26
CA ASN A 38 -7.57 9.82 -2.13
C ASN A 38 -6.44 9.44 -3.11
N VAL A 39 -6.79 8.98 -4.32
CA VAL A 39 -5.85 8.49 -5.35
C VAL A 39 -4.71 9.48 -5.63
N ALA A 40 -5.00 10.78 -5.66
CA ALA A 40 -4.02 11.84 -5.93
C ALA A 40 -2.89 11.96 -4.89
N HIS A 41 -3.07 11.36 -3.70
CA HIS A 41 -2.10 11.39 -2.61
C HIS A 41 -1.43 10.04 -2.37
N LEU A 42 -1.81 8.99 -3.12
CA LEU A 42 -1.28 7.65 -2.93
C LEU A 42 0.20 7.55 -3.28
N ASP A 43 0.67 8.30 -4.27
CA ASP A 43 2.09 8.34 -4.63
C ASP A 43 2.95 8.91 -3.48
N THR A 44 2.42 9.92 -2.75
CA THR A 44 3.05 10.44 -1.54
C THR A 44 3.06 9.41 -0.43
N VAL A 45 1.96 8.68 -0.24
CA VAL A 45 1.87 7.59 0.75
C VAL A 45 2.85 6.46 0.44
N LEU A 46 2.96 6.06 -0.84
CA LEU A 46 3.95 5.07 -1.29
C LEU A 46 5.38 5.52 -0.99
N ALA A 47 5.70 6.79 -1.21
CA ALA A 47 7.02 7.34 -0.87
C ALA A 47 7.33 7.34 0.64
N THR A 48 6.31 7.32 1.51
CA THR A 48 6.50 7.24 2.97
C THR A 48 6.60 5.81 3.50
N LEU A 49 6.00 4.84 2.82
CA LEU A 49 5.96 3.45 3.25
C LEU A 49 7.15 2.67 2.67
N GLN A 50 7.89 1.99 3.54
CA GLN A 50 8.99 1.13 3.10
C GLN A 50 8.48 -0.27 2.67
N PRO A 51 8.78 -0.73 1.44
CA PRO A 51 8.38 -2.05 0.93
C PRO A 51 8.84 -3.22 1.79
N GLN A 52 9.98 -3.10 2.49
CA GLN A 52 10.53 -4.15 3.36
C GLN A 52 9.77 -4.31 4.68
N SER A 53 9.38 -3.20 5.31
CA SER A 53 8.76 -3.21 6.64
C SER A 53 7.23 -3.19 6.59
N HIS A 54 6.65 -2.64 5.52
CA HIS A 54 5.21 -2.39 5.39
C HIS A 54 4.65 -2.99 4.10
N SER A 55 5.13 -4.18 3.71
CA SER A 55 4.83 -4.77 2.40
C SER A 55 3.32 -4.84 2.15
N LEU A 56 2.53 -5.24 3.15
CA LEU A 56 1.07 -5.32 3.06
C LEU A 56 0.40 -3.97 2.80
N GLY A 57 0.88 -2.90 3.43
CA GLY A 57 0.37 -1.55 3.21
C GLY A 57 0.74 -1.02 1.84
N VAL A 58 1.99 -1.21 1.42
CA VAL A 58 2.47 -0.82 0.08
C VAL A 58 1.69 -1.56 -1.01
N MET A 59 1.47 -2.88 -0.84
CA MET A 59 0.72 -3.70 -1.79
C MET A 59 -0.70 -3.20 -1.99
N ALA A 60 -1.40 -2.85 -0.92
CA ALA A 60 -2.77 -2.37 -1.04
C ALA A 60 -2.88 -0.99 -1.67
N VAL A 61 -1.94 -0.10 -1.35
CA VAL A 61 -1.88 1.23 -1.99
C VAL A 61 -1.60 1.06 -3.49
N LEU A 62 -0.66 0.18 -3.85
CA LEU A 62 -0.38 -0.17 -5.25
C LEU A 62 -1.61 -0.77 -5.95
N CYS A 63 -2.31 -1.72 -5.33
CA CYS A 63 -3.52 -2.32 -5.90
C CYS A 63 -4.60 -1.26 -6.19
N VAL A 64 -4.89 -0.39 -5.24
CA VAL A 64 -5.86 0.71 -5.45
C VAL A 64 -5.36 1.67 -6.53
N ARG A 65 -4.06 1.99 -6.54
CA ARG A 65 -3.50 2.91 -7.52
C ARG A 65 -3.59 2.35 -8.93
N LEU A 66 -3.26 1.07 -9.12
CA LEU A 66 -3.39 0.33 -10.37
C LEU A 66 -4.84 0.20 -10.83
N GLN A 67 -5.79 -0.08 -9.93
CA GLN A 67 -7.22 -0.13 -10.25
C GLN A 67 -7.76 1.22 -10.76
N ASN A 68 -7.17 2.32 -10.31
CA ASN A 68 -7.52 3.68 -10.72
C ASN A 68 -6.61 4.24 -11.83
N THR A 69 -5.64 3.45 -12.30
CA THR A 69 -4.79 3.83 -13.44
C THR A 69 -5.54 3.55 -14.74
N THR A 70 -5.51 4.53 -15.63
CA THR A 70 -6.07 4.42 -16.99
C THR A 70 -4.92 4.33 -18.00
N HIS A 71 -5.17 3.84 -19.22
CA HIS A 71 -4.15 3.78 -20.29
C HIS A 71 -3.58 5.15 -20.67
N THR A 72 -4.21 6.24 -20.24
CA THR A 72 -3.76 7.63 -20.46
C THR A 72 -3.01 8.22 -19.27
N ASP A 73 -2.74 7.44 -18.23
CA ASP A 73 -2.01 7.92 -17.05
C ASP A 73 -0.53 8.17 -17.41
N ALA A 74 -0.11 9.43 -17.34
CA ALA A 74 1.26 9.84 -17.68
C ALA A 74 2.32 9.24 -16.73
N ASN A 75 1.90 8.72 -15.57
CA ASN A 75 2.79 8.14 -14.56
C ASN A 75 2.79 6.60 -14.58
N ILE A 76 2.22 5.98 -15.61
CA ILE A 76 2.09 4.52 -15.69
C ILE A 76 3.46 3.81 -15.65
N ASP A 77 4.48 4.36 -16.32
CA ASP A 77 5.85 3.80 -16.30
C ASP A 77 6.46 3.85 -14.89
N THR A 78 6.28 4.95 -14.17
CA THR A 78 6.76 5.11 -12.78
C THR A 78 6.04 4.14 -11.85
N LEU A 79 4.74 3.94 -12.04
CA LEU A 79 3.96 2.96 -11.28
C LEU A 79 4.45 1.53 -11.56
N HIS A 80 4.70 1.17 -12.81
CA HIS A 80 5.26 -0.13 -13.18
C HIS A 80 6.65 -0.35 -12.56
N ALA A 81 7.52 0.65 -12.57
CA ALA A 81 8.82 0.58 -11.91
C ALA A 81 8.68 0.36 -10.40
N THR A 82 7.74 1.06 -9.76
CA THR A 82 7.46 0.93 -8.32
C THR A 82 6.93 -0.46 -7.98
N VAL A 83 6.08 -1.03 -8.82
CA VAL A 83 5.59 -2.41 -8.65
C VAL A 83 6.73 -3.43 -8.83
N ALA A 84 7.60 -3.23 -9.82
CA ALA A 84 8.74 -4.10 -10.04
C ALA A 84 9.73 -4.06 -8.87
N GLU A 85 10.01 -2.87 -8.33
CA GLU A 85 10.79 -2.71 -7.11
C GLU A 85 10.10 -3.40 -5.94
N PHE A 86 8.81 -3.16 -5.73
CA PHE A 86 8.05 -3.82 -4.66
C PHE A 86 8.20 -5.34 -4.70
N ILE A 87 8.02 -5.98 -5.87
CA ILE A 87 8.19 -7.43 -6.02
C ILE A 87 9.61 -7.87 -5.65
N SER A 88 10.63 -7.06 -5.97
CA SER A 88 12.02 -7.38 -5.66
C SER A 88 12.39 -7.19 -4.18
N VAL A 89 11.73 -6.29 -3.45
CA VAL A 89 12.13 -5.91 -2.08
C VAL A 89 11.06 -6.21 -1.02
N CYS A 90 9.92 -6.78 -1.40
CA CYS A 90 8.87 -7.14 -0.46
C CYS A 90 9.30 -8.24 0.52
N ALA A 91 8.79 -8.16 1.74
CA ALA A 91 8.97 -9.20 2.74
C ALA A 91 7.99 -10.35 2.48
N GLU A 92 8.49 -11.45 1.93
CA GLU A 92 7.69 -12.65 1.65
C GLU A 92 6.93 -13.14 2.89
N GLU A 93 7.50 -13.00 4.09
CA GLU A 93 6.85 -13.39 5.34
C GLU A 93 5.55 -12.62 5.57
N GLN A 94 5.49 -11.34 5.22
CA GLN A 94 4.26 -10.55 5.36
C GLN A 94 3.22 -10.93 4.29
N ILE A 95 3.68 -11.19 3.06
CA ILE A 95 2.80 -11.58 1.94
C ILE A 95 2.11 -12.92 2.20
N LYS A 96 2.78 -13.86 2.88
CA LYS A 96 2.18 -15.16 3.28
C LYS A 96 0.93 -14.99 4.15
N TYR A 97 0.79 -13.88 4.88
CA TYR A 97 -0.40 -13.60 5.70
C TYR A 97 -1.56 -12.96 4.92
N ALA A 98 -1.36 -12.60 3.64
CA ALA A 98 -2.38 -12.03 2.78
C ALA A 98 -2.49 -12.79 1.44
N PRO A 99 -2.85 -14.10 1.46
CA PRO A 99 -2.98 -14.89 0.23
C PRO A 99 -4.14 -14.43 -0.67
N ASP A 100 -5.11 -13.69 -0.11
CA ASP A 100 -6.33 -13.23 -0.81
C ASP A 100 -6.21 -11.80 -1.40
N MET A 101 -5.03 -11.17 -1.34
CA MET A 101 -4.81 -9.78 -1.80
C MET A 101 -3.97 -9.67 -3.07
#